data_AF-A0A354HT95-F1
#
_entry.id   AF-A0A354HT95-F1
#
_cell.length_a   1.000
_cell.length_b   1.000
_cell.length_c   1.000
_cell.angle_alpha   90.00
_cell.angle_beta   90.00
_cell.angle_gamma   90.00
#
_symmetry.space_group_name_H-M   'P 1'
#
loop_
_entity.id
_entity.type
_entity.pdbx_description
1 polymer ?
#
loop_
_entity_poly.entity_id
_entity_poly.type
_entity_poly.pdbx_seq_one_letter_code
_entity_poly.pdbx_strand_id
1 'polypeptide(L)'
;MPLNNYRKIVILIFIVLIVVAVIKGGWGIPTQETRELTYTEFVDLMEARQIASAKISNYNVKGKLVDDTPFTAVVLDPAAAADRL
;
A
#
# COMPACT_ATOMS: atom_id res chain seq x y z
N MET A 1 -32.69 -29.78 -11.54
CA MET A 1 -32.02 -29.24 -10.33
C MET A 1 -31.42 -27.88 -10.68
N PRO A 2 -31.53 -26.85 -9.83
CA PRO A 2 -31.65 -25.48 -10.30
C PRO A 2 -30.32 -24.99 -10.88
N LEU A 3 -30.25 -24.88 -12.20
CA LEU A 3 -29.11 -24.31 -12.92
C LEU A 3 -28.81 -22.87 -12.45
N ASN A 4 -29.83 -22.20 -11.90
CA ASN A 4 -29.74 -20.90 -11.27
C ASN A 4 -28.83 -20.89 -10.03
N ASN A 5 -28.74 -21.99 -9.28
CA ASN A 5 -27.90 -22.06 -8.08
C ASN A 5 -26.44 -22.22 -8.46
N TYR A 6 -26.14 -22.98 -9.52
CA TYR A 6 -24.78 -23.14 -10.03
C TYR A 6 -24.21 -21.81 -10.54
N ARG A 7 -24.97 -21.04 -11.34
CA ARG A 7 -24.55 -19.70 -11.80
C ARG A 7 -24.30 -18.74 -10.63
N LYS A 8 -25.13 -18.78 -9.58
CA LYS A 8 -24.93 -17.97 -8.36
C LYS A 8 -23.66 -18.37 -7.59
N ILE A 9 -23.37 -19.66 -7.48
CA ILE A 9 -22.17 -20.17 -6.81
C ILE A 9 -20.90 -19.72 -7.55
N VAL A 10 -20.87 -19.82 -8.88
CA VAL A 10 -19.72 -19.40 -9.69
C VAL A 10 -19.46 -17.90 -9.56
N ILE A 11 -20.52 -17.08 -9.58
CA ILE A 11 -20.40 -15.63 -9.38
C ILE A 11 -19.83 -15.32 -7.98
N LEU A 12 -20.31 -16.01 -6.95
CA LEU A 12 -19.85 -15.82 -5.58
C LEU A 12 -18.36 -16.19 -5.42
N ILE A 13 -17.92 -17.29 -6.03
CA ILE A 13 -16.50 -17.69 -6.05
C ILE A 13 -15.66 -16.61 -6.75
N PHE A 14 -16.12 -16.09 -7.89
CA PHE A 14 -15.42 -15.01 -8.61
C PHE A 14 -15.28 -13.74 -7.76
N ILE A 15 -16.33 -13.34 -7.05
CA ILE A 15 -16.28 -12.19 -6.14
C ILE A 15 -15.27 -12.43 -5.02
N VAL A 16 -15.24 -13.61 -4.42
CA VAL A 16 -14.26 -13.97 -3.39
C VAL A 16 -12.83 -13.93 -3.95
N LEU A 17 -12.61 -14.44 -5.17
CA LEU A 17 -11.30 -14.38 -5.84
C LEU A 17 -10.87 -12.95 -6.14
N ILE A 18 -11.80 -12.07 -6.55
CA ILE A 18 -11.53 -10.65 -6.77
C ILE A 18 -11.19 -9.98 -5.43
N VAL A 19 -11.95 -10.23 -4.37
CA VAL A 19 -11.67 -9.68 -3.03
C VAL A 19 -10.29 -10.14 -2.54
N VAL A 20 -9.96 -11.43 -2.67
CA VAL A 20 -8.63 -11.96 -2.32
C VAL A 20 -7.54 -11.36 -3.20
N ALA A 21 -7.79 -11.17 -4.50
CA ALA A 21 -6.85 -10.54 -5.42
C ALA A 21 -6.68 -9.04 -5.15
N VAL A 22 -7.70 -8.34 -4.65
CA VAL A 22 -7.60 -6.93 -4.23
C VAL A 22 -6.82 -6.83 -2.90
N ILE A 23 -7.08 -7.74 -1.96
CA ILE A 23 -6.32 -7.83 -0.71
C ILE A 23 -4.84 -8.16 -0.99
N LYS A 24 -4.56 -9.14 -1.87
CA LYS A 24 -3.18 -9.53 -2.23
C LYS A 24 -2.52 -8.61 -3.26
N GLY A 25 -3.29 -7.98 -4.15
CA GLY A 25 -2.81 -7.23 -5.33
C GLY A 25 -2.76 -5.72 -5.13
N GLY A 26 -3.26 -5.20 -4.01
CA GLY A 26 -3.03 -3.81 -3.61
C GLY A 26 -4.30 -3.08 -3.26
N TRP A 27 -4.71 -3.16 -1.98
CA TRP A 27 -5.00 -1.99 -1.12
C TRP A 27 -5.43 -2.41 0.30
N GLY A 28 -4.77 -3.37 0.93
CA GLY A 28 -5.25 -3.88 2.23
C GLY A 28 -4.21 -4.61 3.04
N ILE A 29 -3.36 -3.81 3.71
CA ILE A 29 -2.56 -4.09 4.91
C ILE A 29 -1.93 -5.49 4.97
N PRO A 30 -0.66 -5.67 4.54
CA PRO A 30 0.08 -6.82 4.99
C PRO A 30 0.48 -6.57 6.45
N THR A 31 0.21 -7.55 7.30
CA THR A 31 0.91 -7.80 8.57
C THR A 31 2.37 -8.19 8.30
N GLN A 32 3.03 -7.49 7.38
CA GLN A 32 4.47 -7.48 7.16
C GLN A 32 5.00 -6.31 7.98
N GLU A 33 6.15 -6.50 8.62
CA GLU A 33 6.87 -5.44 9.31
C GLU A 33 7.01 -4.25 8.37
N THR A 34 6.12 -3.27 8.53
CA THR A 34 6.09 -2.10 7.69
C THR A 34 7.25 -1.27 8.14
N ARG A 35 8.27 -1.16 7.28
CA ARG A 35 9.47 -0.40 7.63
C ARG A 35 9.10 1.07 7.74
N GLU A 36 9.25 1.63 8.93
CA GLU A 36 9.20 3.08 9.10
C GLU A 36 10.51 3.66 8.58
N LEU A 37 10.41 4.57 7.62
CA LEU A 37 11.53 5.28 7.02
C LEU A 37 11.49 6.74 7.47
N THR A 38 12.64 7.26 7.84
CA THR A 38 12.84 8.70 7.99
C THR A 38 12.82 9.40 6.63
N TYR A 39 12.67 10.74 6.62
CA TYR A 39 12.70 11.53 5.38
C TYR A 39 14.02 11.32 4.61
N THR A 40 15.15 11.33 5.30
CA THR A 40 16.47 11.11 4.68
C THR A 40 16.56 9.73 4.03
N GLU A 41 16.16 8.66 4.74
CA GLU A 41 16.16 7.32 4.17
C GLU A 41 15.21 7.18 2.97
N PHE A 42 14.06 7.84 3.02
CA PHE A 42 13.12 7.87 1.91
C PHE A 42 13.73 8.56 0.68
N VAL A 43 14.42 9.69 0.87
CA VAL A 43 15.12 10.40 -0.22
C VAL A 43 16.25 9.55 -0.78
N ASP A 44 17.06 8.92 0.08
CA ASP A 44 18.15 8.04 -0.35
C ASP A 44 17.61 6.86 -1.18
N LEU A 45 16.51 6.25 -0.77
CA LEU A 45 15.86 5.15 -1.50
C LEU A 45 15.23 5.62 -2.83
N MET A 46 14.73 6.85 -2.87
CA MET A 46 14.22 7.48 -4.09
C MET A 46 15.35 7.77 -5.09
N GLU A 47 16.47 8.34 -4.63
CA GLU A 47 17.66 8.60 -5.46
C GLU A 47 18.28 7.30 -5.97
N ALA A 48 18.34 6.27 -5.12
CA ALA A 48 18.78 4.93 -5.47
C ALA A 48 17.78 4.16 -6.36
N ARG A 49 16.63 4.74 -6.71
CA ARG A 49 15.54 4.13 -7.50
C ARG A 49 15.04 2.79 -6.94
N GLN A 50 15.06 2.66 -5.62
CA GLN A 50 14.62 1.45 -4.92
C GLN A 50 13.13 1.49 -4.54
N ILE A 51 12.41 2.55 -4.90
CA ILE A 51 10.96 2.67 -4.69
C ILE A 51 10.23 2.15 -5.92
N ALA A 52 9.46 1.07 -5.77
CA ALA A 52 8.63 0.51 -6.85
C ALA A 52 7.29 1.26 -6.98
N SER A 53 6.69 1.64 -5.85
CA SER A 53 5.46 2.43 -5.84
C SER A 53 5.37 3.24 -4.56
N ALA A 54 4.85 4.46 -4.66
CA ALA A 54 4.60 5.33 -3.53
C ALA A 54 3.25 6.00 -3.67
N LYS A 55 2.50 6.05 -2.58
CA LYS A 55 1.30 6.86 -2.44
C LYS A 55 1.52 7.86 -1.31
N ILE A 56 1.35 9.13 -1.67
CA ILE A 56 1.38 10.23 -0.71
C ILE A 56 -0.04 10.46 -0.22
N SER A 57 -0.21 10.51 1.10
CA SER A 57 -1.46 10.82 1.77
C SER A 57 -1.18 11.79 2.93
N ASN A 58 -1.53 13.05 2.74
CA ASN A 58 -1.24 14.12 3.68
C ASN A 58 0.28 14.22 3.92
N TYR A 59 0.76 13.99 5.15
CA TYR A 59 2.18 14.00 5.54
C TYR A 59 2.83 12.60 5.57
N ASN A 60 2.14 11.60 5.05
CA ASN A 60 2.58 10.22 5.13
C ASN A 60 2.67 9.62 3.73
N VAL A 61 3.84 9.05 3.41
CA VAL A 61 4.12 8.34 2.17
C VAL A 61 4.13 6.86 2.47
N LYS A 62 3.21 6.12 1.86
CA LYS A 62 3.14 4.66 1.98
C LYS A 62 3.43 4.03 0.65
N GLY A 63 4.23 2.99 0.62
CA GLY A 63 4.68 2.42 -0.64
C GLY A 63 5.28 1.04 -0.52
N LYS A 64 5.87 0.61 -1.63
CA LYS A 64 6.65 -0.61 -1.73
C LYS A 64 8.00 -0.32 -2.37
N LEU A 65 9.03 -0.96 -1.85
CA LEU A 65 10.35 -1.00 -2.46
C LEU A 65 10.37 -2.03 -3.63
N VAL A 66 11.46 -2.02 -4.40
CA VAL A 66 11.68 -2.94 -5.55
C VAL A 66 11.76 -4.41 -5.16
N ASP A 67 12.04 -4.71 -3.89
CA ASP A 67 12.05 -6.05 -3.30
C ASP A 67 10.68 -6.47 -2.73
N ASP A 68 9.61 -5.74 -3.07
CA ASP A 68 8.24 -5.87 -2.56
C ASP A 68 8.06 -5.52 -1.06
N THR A 69 9.10 -5.02 -0.38
CA THR A 69 9.00 -4.64 1.03
C THR A 69 8.12 -3.39 1.21
N PRO A 70 7.06 -3.45 2.04
CA PRO A 70 6.21 -2.30 2.31
C PRO A 70 6.91 -1.31 3.24
N PHE A 71 6.79 -0.02 2.92
CA PHE A 71 7.35 1.06 3.73
C PHE A 71 6.32 2.15 4.03
N THR A 72 6.56 2.87 5.12
CA THR A 72 5.84 4.09 5.51
C THR A 72 6.89 5.15 5.85
N ALA A 73 6.80 6.33 5.26
CA ALA A 73 7.67 7.46 5.54
C ALA A 73 6.84 8.67 5.94
N VAL A 74 7.29 9.42 6.95
CA VAL A 74 6.65 10.69 7.33
C VAL A 74 7.43 11.81 6.66
N VAL A 75 6.76 12.52 5.73
CA VAL A 75 7.29 13.73 5.13
C VAL A 75 6.75 14.89 5.94
N LEU A 76 7.57 15.36 6.88
CA LEU A 76 7.30 16.60 7.61
C LEU A 76 7.39 17.73 6.59
N ASP A 77 6.26 18.36 6.30
CA ASP A 77 6.27 19.63 5.59
C ASP A 77 6.96 20.66 6.51
N PRO A 78 8.10 21.25 6.11
CA PRO A 78 8.76 22.27 6.93
C PRO A 78 7.84 23.46 7.22
N ALA A 79 6.82 23.72 6.40
CA ALA A 79 5.80 24.72 6.68
C ALA A 79 4.85 24.33 7.83
N ALA A 80 4.56 23.03 8.00
CA ALA A 80 3.75 22.53 9.12
C ALA A 80 4.53 22.43 10.44
N ALA A 81 5.86 22.33 10.38
CA ALA A 81 6.73 22.38 11.56
C ALA A 81 6.91 23.81 12.11
N ALA A 82 6.78 24.83 11.24
CA ALA A 82 6.89 26.23 11.63
C ALA A 82 5.65 26.78 12.34
N ASP A 83 4.48 26.15 12.18
CA ASP A 83 3.21 26.56 12.84
C ASP A 83 3.13 26.14 14.32
N ARG A 84 4.21 25.56 14.87
CA ARG A 84 4.32 25.11 16.28
C ARG A 84 5.34 25.89 17.11
N LEU A 85 5.92 26.97 16.59
CA LEU A 85 6.80 27.89 17.33
C LEU A 85 6.16 29.26 17.48
#